data_AF-A0A699ZBT6-F1
#
_entry.id   AF-A0A699ZBT6-F1
#
_cell.length_a   1.000
_cell.length_b   1.000
_cell.length_c   1.000
_cell.angle_alpha   90.00
_cell.angle_beta   90.00
_cell.angle_gamma   90.00
#
_symmetry.space_group_name_H-M   'P 1'
#
loop_
_entity.id
_entity.type
_entity.pdbx_description
1 polymer ?
#
loop_
_entity_poly.entity_id
_entity_poly.type
_entity_poly.pdbx_seq_one_letter_code
_entity_poly.pdbx_strand_id
1 'polypeptide(L)'
;MQVRRVSGTSARNAVRSAAPALRVGRSRRSTVSVEARKVALLGAGGGIGQPLALLLKVAAYTGPDQLAACLKGAELVVIPAGVPRKPGMTRDDLFNVNAGIVKALVEAVAKNSPSAIIEIVTNPVNSTVPIAAETLKKAGCYDPRKVLGVTTLDV
;
A
#
# COMPACT_ATOMS: atom_id res chain seq x y z
N MET A 1 -17.11 -14.04 6.84
CA MET A 1 -16.37 -15.31 6.94
C MET A 1 -15.03 -15.02 7.60
N GLN A 2 -14.84 -15.50 8.84
CA GLN A 2 -13.69 -15.17 9.69
C GLN A 2 -12.42 -15.90 9.24
N VAL A 3 -11.27 -15.22 9.31
CA VAL A 3 -9.97 -15.88 9.43
C VAL A 3 -9.20 -15.20 10.55
N ARG A 4 -8.95 -15.95 11.63
CA ARG A 4 -8.04 -15.62 12.74
C ARG A 4 -6.65 -16.18 12.43
N ARG A 5 -5.59 -15.44 12.82
CA ARG A 5 -4.39 -16.04 13.47
C ARG A 5 -3.55 -14.99 14.20
N VAL A 6 -3.14 -15.35 15.42
CA VAL A 6 -2.28 -14.62 16.36
C VAL A 6 -0.90 -15.31 16.41
N SER A 7 0.20 -14.55 16.55
CA SER A 7 1.31 -14.86 17.49
C SER A 7 2.39 -13.78 17.44
N GLY A 8 2.79 -13.28 18.62
CA GLY A 8 3.94 -12.40 18.81
C GLY A 8 5.23 -13.17 19.12
N THR A 9 6.34 -12.45 19.17
CA THR A 9 7.61 -12.93 19.74
C THR A 9 8.35 -11.76 20.40
N SER A 10 8.35 -11.78 21.73
CA SER A 10 9.33 -11.11 22.58
C SER A 10 10.59 -11.97 22.61
N ALA A 11 11.79 -11.39 22.46
CA ALA A 11 13.04 -12.07 22.75
C ALA A 11 13.95 -11.16 23.59
N ARG A 12 14.29 -11.67 24.78
CA ARG A 12 15.14 -11.04 25.80
C ARG A 12 16.63 -11.39 25.58
N ASN A 13 17.46 -10.58 26.22
CA ASN A 13 18.92 -10.63 26.38
C ASN A 13 19.60 -12.02 26.49
N ALA A 14 20.82 -12.11 25.96
CA ALA A 14 21.86 -13.04 26.40
C ALA A 14 23.25 -12.34 26.41
N VAL A 15 24.08 -12.69 27.40
CA VAL A 15 25.26 -11.98 27.92
C VAL A 15 26.58 -12.67 27.50
N ARG A 16 27.63 -11.86 27.25
CA ARG A 16 29.11 -12.05 27.27
C ARG A 16 29.80 -13.32 26.71
N SER A 17 30.85 -13.12 25.91
CA SER A 17 32.27 -13.39 26.26
C SER A 17 33.23 -12.89 25.16
N ALA A 18 34.42 -12.41 25.52
CA ALA A 18 35.41 -11.78 24.64
C ALA A 18 36.66 -12.66 24.44
N ALA A 19 37.16 -12.75 23.20
CA ALA A 19 38.51 -13.24 22.83
C ALA A 19 38.99 -12.52 21.55
N PRO A 20 40.30 -12.21 21.38
CA PRO A 20 40.76 -11.33 20.30
C PRO A 20 41.26 -12.06 19.03
N ALA A 21 40.80 -11.53 17.89
CA ALA A 21 41.42 -11.34 16.57
C ALA A 21 42.11 -12.48 15.80
N LEU A 22 41.49 -12.84 14.65
CA LEU A 22 42.20 -13.16 13.40
C LEU A 22 41.56 -12.37 12.25
N ARG A 23 42.29 -11.40 11.68
CA ARG A 23 41.85 -10.57 10.55
C ARG A 23 42.01 -11.33 9.23
N VAL A 24 41.01 -12.14 8.89
CA VAL A 24 40.76 -12.52 7.49
C VAL A 24 39.95 -11.41 6.85
N GLY A 25 40.38 -10.91 5.68
CA GLY A 25 39.69 -9.90 4.89
C GLY A 25 38.27 -10.34 4.54
N ARG A 26 37.32 -10.01 5.41
CA ARG A 26 35.91 -10.32 5.25
C ARG A 26 35.35 -9.30 4.25
N SER A 27 35.16 -9.74 3.01
CA SER A 27 34.25 -9.06 2.08
C SER A 27 33.00 -8.66 2.87
N ARG A 28 32.74 -7.36 2.97
CA ARG A 28 31.53 -6.82 3.60
C ARG A 28 30.34 -7.24 2.73
N ARG A 29 29.86 -8.48 2.91
CA ARG A 29 28.45 -8.77 2.70
C ARG A 29 27.71 -7.97 3.76
N SER A 30 27.21 -6.80 3.36
CA SER A 30 26.12 -6.16 4.09
C SER A 30 24.99 -7.20 4.16
N THR A 31 24.78 -7.77 5.33
CA THR A 31 23.50 -8.39 5.64
C THR A 31 22.50 -7.25 5.70
N VAL A 32 21.89 -6.91 4.56
CA VAL A 32 20.72 -6.02 4.57
C VAL A 32 19.66 -6.79 5.33
N SER A 33 19.43 -6.43 6.58
CA SER A 33 18.21 -6.80 7.28
C SER A 33 17.06 -6.19 6.49
N VAL A 34 16.30 -7.01 5.77
CA VAL A 34 15.08 -6.56 5.13
C VAL A 34 14.07 -6.36 6.26
N GLU A 35 13.94 -5.13 6.75
CA GLU A 35 12.86 -4.78 7.65
C GLU A 35 11.52 -5.01 6.93
N ALA A 36 10.57 -5.60 7.66
CA ALA A 36 9.25 -5.86 7.13
C ALA A 36 8.52 -4.52 6.91
N ARG A 37 8.31 -4.15 5.64
CA ARG A 37 7.59 -2.92 5.29
C ARG A 37 6.09 -3.10 5.51
N LYS A 38 5.43 -2.09 6.06
CA LYS A 38 3.97 -2.13 6.24
C LYS A 38 3.28 -1.73 4.95
N VAL A 39 2.47 -2.62 4.39
CA VAL A 39 1.70 -2.41 3.17
C VAL A 39 0.21 -2.31 3.50
N ALA A 40 -0.49 -1.33 2.92
CA ALA A 40 -1.94 -1.22 2.95
C ALA A 40 -2.52 -1.55 1.57
N LEU A 41 -3.55 -2.39 1.53
CA LEU A 41 -4.26 -2.78 0.31
C LEU A 41 -5.69 -2.25 0.37
N LEU A 42 -6.00 -1.25 -0.46
CA LEU A 42 -7.30 -0.59 -0.47
C LEU A 42 -8.16 -1.15 -1.61
N GLY A 43 -9.21 -1.90 -1.28
CA GLY A 43 -10.04 -2.59 -2.27
C GLY A 43 -9.93 -4.13 -2.24
N ALA A 44 -9.48 -4.70 -1.12
CA ALA A 44 -9.34 -6.16 -0.93
C ALA A 44 -10.65 -6.97 -0.97
N GLY A 45 -11.81 -6.30 -0.98
CA GLY A 45 -13.13 -6.94 -0.93
C GLY A 45 -13.68 -7.42 -2.27
N GLY A 46 -13.02 -7.14 -3.39
CA GLY A 46 -13.49 -7.55 -4.72
C GLY A 46 -12.48 -7.31 -5.83
N GLY A 47 -12.85 -7.71 -7.06
CA GLY A 47 -12.00 -7.59 -8.24
C GLY A 47 -10.62 -8.22 -8.04
N ILE A 48 -9.57 -7.56 -8.52
CA ILE A 48 -8.18 -8.01 -8.38
C ILE A 48 -7.62 -7.86 -6.96
N GLY A 49 -8.24 -7.03 -6.11
CA GLY A 49 -7.79 -6.84 -4.73
C GLY A 49 -8.02 -8.08 -3.86
N GLN A 50 -9.06 -8.86 -4.14
CA GLN A 50 -9.38 -10.08 -3.41
C GLN A 50 -8.29 -11.16 -3.53
N PRO A 51 -7.87 -11.61 -4.74
CA PRO A 51 -6.78 -12.57 -4.85
C PRO A 51 -5.45 -12.04 -4.31
N LEU A 52 -5.15 -10.74 -4.49
CA LEU A 52 -3.95 -10.13 -3.92
C LEU A 52 -3.91 -10.20 -2.39
N ALA A 53 -5.06 -9.99 -1.73
CA ALA A 53 -5.15 -10.09 -0.27
C ALA A 53 -4.86 -11.50 0.27
N LEU A 54 -5.15 -12.55 -0.49
CA LEU A 54 -4.90 -13.94 -0.09
C LEU A 54 -3.42 -14.32 -0.11
N LEU A 55 -2.60 -13.57 -0.84
CA LEU A 55 -1.15 -13.79 -0.94
C LEU A 55 -0.36 -13.09 0.18
N LEU A 56 -1.03 -12.25 0.98
CA LEU A 56 -0.40 -11.43 1.99
C LEU A 56 -0.73 -11.93 3.41
N LYS A 57 0.17 -11.69 4.36
CA LYS A 57 -0.17 -11.80 5.79
C LYS A 57 -0.94 -10.55 6.19
N VAL A 58 -2.27 -10.66 6.23
CA VAL A 58 -3.16 -9.49 6.37
C VAL A 58 -3.79 -9.35 7.76
N ALA A 59 -3.99 -8.10 8.17
CA ALA A 59 -5.04 -7.72 9.10
C ALA A 59 -6.16 -7.06 8.29
N ALA A 60 -7.39 -7.52 8.46
CA ALA A 60 -8.53 -7.04 7.68
C ALA A 60 -9.21 -5.85 8.39
N TYR A 61 -9.53 -4.83 7.60
CA TYR A 61 -10.28 -3.64 8.02
C TYR A 61 -11.47 -3.48 7.07
N THR A 62 -12.62 -3.05 7.58
CA THR A 62 -13.85 -2.91 6.81
C THR A 62 -14.55 -1.61 7.16
N GLY A 63 -15.03 -0.92 6.12
CA GLY A 63 -15.72 0.35 6.24
C GLY A 63 -14.79 1.56 6.39
N PRO A 64 -15.35 2.77 6.22
CA PRO A 64 -14.59 4.02 6.26
C PRO A 64 -13.98 4.30 7.64
N ASP A 65 -14.65 3.91 8.73
CA ASP A 65 -14.22 4.19 10.11
C ASP A 65 -12.89 3.51 10.47
N GLN A 66 -12.55 2.43 9.76
CA GLN A 66 -11.33 1.66 9.98
C GLN A 66 -10.19 2.04 9.02
N LEU A 67 -10.43 2.94 8.06
CA LEU A 67 -9.47 3.33 7.04
C LEU A 67 -8.21 3.98 7.64
N ALA A 68 -8.39 4.85 8.64
CA ALA A 68 -7.27 5.47 9.36
C ALA A 68 -6.38 4.42 10.06
N ALA A 69 -6.99 3.43 10.71
CA ALA A 69 -6.26 2.35 11.37
C ALA A 69 -5.53 1.44 10.38
N CYS A 70 -6.14 1.16 9.24
CA CYS A 70 -5.53 0.41 8.13
C CYS A 70 -4.27 1.13 7.61
N LEU A 71 -4.38 2.45 7.40
CA LEU A 71 -3.31 3.26 6.84
C LEU A 71 -2.17 3.53 7.83
N LYS A 72 -2.42 3.64 9.14
CA LYS A 72 -1.42 4.05 10.13
C LYS A 72 -0.06 3.37 9.97
N GLY A 73 0.96 4.12 9.59
CA GLY A 73 2.34 3.65 9.44
C GLY A 73 2.58 2.80 8.19
N ALA A 74 1.67 2.81 7.21
CA ALA A 74 1.91 2.20 5.91
C ALA A 74 3.03 2.95 5.18
N GLU A 75 3.94 2.21 4.58
CA GLU A 75 5.02 2.72 3.73
C GLU A 75 4.69 2.57 2.25
N LEU A 76 3.82 1.61 1.92
CA LEU A 76 3.28 1.37 0.59
C LEU A 76 1.75 1.22 0.70
N VAL A 77 1.03 1.92 -0.17
CA VAL A 77 -0.42 1.83 -0.31
C VAL A 77 -0.75 1.42 -1.74
N VAL A 78 -1.34 0.25 -1.90
CA VAL A 78 -1.78 -0.27 -3.19
C VAL A 78 -3.29 -0.05 -3.31
N ILE A 79 -3.72 0.59 -4.40
CA ILE A 79 -5.12 0.97 -4.66
C ILE A 79 -5.64 0.24 -5.91
N PRO A 80 -6.12 -1.01 -5.78
CA PRO A 80 -6.96 -1.65 -6.77
C PRO A 80 -8.45 -1.27 -6.67
N ALA A 81 -8.85 -0.54 -5.63
CA ALA A 81 -10.24 -0.13 -5.44
C ALA A 81 -10.78 0.64 -6.65
N GLY A 82 -11.82 0.07 -7.27
CA GLY A 82 -12.52 0.64 -8.40
C GLY A 82 -13.71 -0.25 -8.72
N VAL A 83 -14.56 0.23 -9.62
CA VAL A 83 -15.67 -0.59 -10.13
C VAL A 83 -15.29 -1.15 -11.50
N PRO A 84 -15.59 -2.44 -11.76
CA PRO A 84 -15.49 -2.96 -13.11
C PRO A 84 -16.56 -2.30 -13.98
N ARG A 85 -16.29 -2.21 -15.29
CA ARG A 85 -17.28 -1.70 -16.24
C ARG A 85 -18.53 -2.58 -16.22
N LYS A 86 -19.68 -1.98 -15.96
CA LYS A 86 -20.99 -2.67 -16.01
C LYS A 86 -21.63 -2.50 -17.39
N PRO A 87 -22.46 -3.46 -17.85
CA PRO A 87 -23.29 -3.26 -19.05
C PRO A 87 -24.10 -1.97 -18.94
N GLY A 88 -24.15 -1.18 -20.02
CA GLY A 88 -24.83 0.12 -20.06
C GLY A 88 -24.06 1.31 -19.46
N MET A 89 -22.90 1.09 -18.83
CA MET A 89 -22.06 2.18 -18.31
C MET A 89 -21.21 2.80 -19.42
N THR A 90 -21.25 4.13 -19.53
CA THR A 90 -20.38 4.86 -20.47
C THR A 90 -18.94 4.91 -19.97
N ARG A 91 -18.00 5.33 -20.83
CA ARG A 91 -16.61 5.54 -20.41
C ARG A 91 -16.51 6.67 -19.38
N ASP A 92 -17.30 7.72 -19.55
CA ASP A 92 -17.30 8.89 -18.67
C ASP A 92 -17.88 8.54 -17.29
N ASP A 93 -18.94 7.73 -17.24
CA ASP A 93 -19.50 7.25 -15.97
C ASP A 93 -18.46 6.43 -15.19
N LEU A 94 -17.78 5.50 -15.88
CA LEU A 94 -16.73 4.67 -15.27
C LEU A 94 -15.58 5.54 -14.76
N PHE A 95 -15.14 6.50 -15.58
CA PHE A 95 -14.11 7.46 -15.20
C PHE A 95 -14.51 8.26 -13.95
N ASN A 96 -15.70 8.84 -13.93
CA ASN A 96 -16.17 9.67 -12.82
C ASN A 96 -16.28 8.88 -11.50
N VAL A 97 -16.77 7.64 -11.56
CA VAL A 97 -16.85 6.77 -10.37
C VAL A 97 -15.45 6.46 -9.84
N ASN A 98 -14.53 5.99 -10.71
CA ASN A 98 -13.18 5.63 -10.28
C ASN A 98 -12.35 6.85 -9.86
N ALA A 99 -12.54 8.01 -10.49
CA ALA A 99 -11.96 9.28 -10.08
C ALA A 99 -12.38 9.65 -8.64
N GLY A 100 -13.67 9.52 -8.32
CA GLY A 100 -14.18 9.76 -6.96
C GLY A 100 -13.59 8.81 -5.92
N ILE A 101 -13.51 7.51 -6.25
CA ILE A 101 -12.91 6.50 -5.37
C ILE A 101 -11.44 6.81 -5.10
N VAL A 102 -10.63 7.03 -6.14
CA VAL A 102 -9.20 7.30 -6.01
C VAL A 102 -8.96 8.57 -5.21
N LYS A 103 -9.68 9.65 -5.51
CA LYS A 103 -9.57 10.92 -4.76
C LYS A 103 -9.83 10.70 -3.28
N ALA A 104 -10.94 10.06 -2.91
CA ALA A 104 -11.30 9.84 -1.50
C ALA A 104 -10.26 9.00 -0.75
N LEU A 105 -9.73 7.95 -1.39
CA LEU A 105 -8.70 7.10 -0.78
C LEU A 105 -7.37 7.85 -0.64
N VAL A 106 -6.97 8.64 -1.64
CA VAL A 106 -5.74 9.43 -1.59
C VAL A 106 -5.83 10.54 -0.54
N GLU A 107 -7.00 11.18 -0.35
CA GLU A 107 -7.23 12.11 0.76
C GLU A 107 -7.04 11.43 2.13
N ALA A 108 -7.48 10.17 2.27
CA ALA A 108 -7.24 9.41 3.49
C ALA A 108 -5.75 9.06 3.67
N VAL A 109 -5.04 8.71 2.59
CA VAL A 109 -3.59 8.48 2.63
C VAL A 109 -2.85 9.75 3.05
N ALA A 110 -3.17 10.91 2.46
CA ALA A 110 -2.57 12.19 2.82
C ALA A 110 -2.71 12.51 4.31
N LYS A 111 -3.86 12.18 4.91
CA LYS A 111 -4.13 12.42 6.34
C LYS A 111 -3.41 11.44 7.26
N ASN A 112 -3.27 10.18 6.87
CA ASN A 112 -2.87 9.10 7.79
C ASN A 112 -1.47 8.54 7.53
N SER A 113 -0.95 8.68 6.31
CA SER A 113 0.37 8.17 5.87
C SER A 113 0.91 8.99 4.70
N PRO A 114 1.17 10.30 4.90
CA PRO A 114 1.60 11.21 3.83
C PRO A 114 2.96 10.86 3.21
N SER A 115 3.78 10.05 3.90
CA SER A 115 5.08 9.63 3.41
C SER A 115 5.06 8.33 2.60
N ALA A 116 3.91 7.66 2.48
CA ALA A 116 3.79 6.39 1.79
C ALA A 116 3.99 6.53 0.27
N ILE A 117 4.53 5.47 -0.34
CA ILE A 117 4.43 5.25 -1.79
C ILE A 117 3.00 4.81 -2.09
N ILE A 118 2.40 5.37 -3.14
CA ILE A 118 1.06 5.08 -3.59
C ILE A 118 1.13 4.44 -4.97
N GLU A 119 0.66 3.20 -5.07
CA GLU A 119 0.53 2.45 -6.31
C GLU A 119 -0.94 2.40 -6.71
N ILE A 120 -1.25 3.04 -7.83
CA ILE A 120 -2.61 3.13 -8.36
C ILE A 120 -2.77 2.07 -9.44
N VAL A 121 -3.66 1.11 -9.17
CA VAL A 121 -4.04 0.06 -10.12
C VAL A 121 -5.42 0.37 -10.74
N THR A 122 -6.18 1.29 -10.15
CA THR A 122 -7.50 1.69 -10.64
C THR A 122 -7.42 2.34 -12.02
N ASN A 123 -8.01 1.68 -13.02
CA ASN A 123 -8.13 2.21 -14.37
C ASN A 123 -9.24 3.27 -14.48
N PRO A 124 -9.10 4.25 -15.39
CA PRO A 124 -7.96 4.45 -16.31
C PRO A 124 -6.75 5.11 -15.61
N VAL A 125 -5.59 4.46 -15.63
CA VAL A 125 -4.37 4.90 -14.91
C VAL A 125 -3.92 6.29 -15.35
N ASN A 126 -4.02 6.57 -16.66
CA ASN A 126 -3.66 7.86 -17.24
C ASN A 126 -4.44 9.05 -16.66
N SER A 127 -5.60 8.80 -16.06
CA SER A 127 -6.41 9.86 -15.44
C SER A 127 -6.39 9.78 -13.91
N THR A 128 -6.33 8.59 -13.32
CA THR A 128 -6.33 8.41 -11.85
C THR A 128 -5.01 8.85 -11.21
N VAL A 129 -3.87 8.69 -11.89
CA VAL A 129 -2.56 9.18 -11.40
C VAL A 129 -2.51 10.70 -11.28
N PRO A 130 -2.88 11.50 -12.30
CA PRO A 130 -3.01 12.95 -12.16
C PRO A 130 -3.96 13.38 -11.04
N ILE A 131 -5.10 12.70 -10.87
CA ILE A 131 -6.05 12.99 -9.79
C ILE A 131 -5.40 12.80 -8.42
N ALA A 132 -4.67 11.70 -8.22
CA ALA A 132 -3.95 11.45 -6.98
C ALA A 132 -2.87 12.52 -6.73
N ALA A 133 -2.08 12.85 -7.75
CA ALA A 133 -1.06 13.89 -7.66
C ALA A 133 -1.65 15.24 -7.24
N GLU A 134 -2.72 15.70 -7.90
CA GLU A 134 -3.40 16.96 -7.55
C GLU A 134 -4.03 16.93 -6.15
N THR A 135 -4.56 15.78 -5.74
CA THR A 135 -5.09 15.60 -4.38
C THR A 135 -4.00 15.76 -3.32
N LEU A 136 -2.84 15.15 -3.53
CA LEU A 136 -1.69 15.27 -2.63
C LEU A 136 -1.08 16.68 -2.63
N LYS A 137 -1.06 17.37 -3.78
CA LYS A 137 -0.58 18.76 -3.88
C LYS A 137 -1.46 19.67 -3.03
N LYS A 138 -2.78 19.54 -3.13
CA LYS A 138 -3.75 20.27 -2.30
C LYS A 138 -3.58 19.97 -0.80
N ALA A 139 -3.18 18.76 -0.47
CA ALA A 139 -2.87 18.36 0.91
C ALA A 139 -1.46 18.76 1.38
N GLY A 140 -0.62 19.34 0.52
CA GLY A 140 0.74 19.79 0.86
C GLY A 140 1.76 18.67 1.09
N CYS A 141 1.50 17.44 0.64
CA CYS A 141 2.37 16.27 0.86
C CYS A 141 2.78 15.54 -0.43
N TYR A 142 2.64 16.18 -1.58
CA TYR A 142 3.00 15.58 -2.87
C TYR A 142 4.51 15.37 -3.02
N ASP A 143 4.91 14.13 -3.32
CA ASP A 143 6.25 13.76 -3.80
C ASP A 143 6.09 13.01 -5.13
N PRO A 144 6.62 13.54 -6.26
CA PRO A 144 6.47 12.91 -7.58
C PRO A 144 7.12 11.52 -7.66
N ARG A 145 8.05 11.18 -6.76
CA ARG A 145 8.70 9.86 -6.73
C ARG A 145 7.85 8.80 -6.04
N LYS A 146 6.73 9.19 -5.42
CA LYS A 146 5.90 8.33 -4.57
C LYS A 146 4.51 8.09 -5.12
N VAL A 147 4.14 8.64 -6.28
CA VAL A 147 2.85 8.38 -6.92
C VAL A 147 3.11 7.61 -8.21
N LEU A 148 2.73 6.33 -8.20
CA LEU A 148 3.03 5.40 -9.28
C LEU A 148 1.73 4.85 -9.87
N GLY A 149 1.64 4.79 -11.19
CA GLY A 149 0.59 4.07 -11.91
C GLY A 149 1.08 2.68 -12.27
N VAL A 150 0.30 1.64 -11.95
CA VAL A 150 0.59 0.27 -12.35
C VAL A 150 0.02 0.02 -13.74
N THR A 151 0.88 0.10 -14.76
CA THR A 151 0.47 -0.01 -16.17
C THR A 151 0.56 -1.43 -16.74
N THR A 152 1.21 -2.36 -16.06
CA THR A 152 1.35 -3.75 -16.52
C THR A 152 0.02 -4.50 -16.63
N LEU A 153 -1.03 -3.99 -15.98
CA LEU A 153 -2.39 -4.53 -16.01
C LEU A 153 -3.39 -3.63 -16.77
N ASP A 154 -2.92 -2.51 -17.33
CA ASP A 154 -3.74 -1.62 -18.14
C ASP A 154 -3.83 -2.20 -19.56
N VAL A 155 -5.02 -2.68 -19.93
CA VAL A 155 -5.32 -3.37 -21.21
C VAL A 155 -6.50 -2.75 -21.93
#